data_AF-A0A353Y7V9-F1
#
_entry.id   AF-A0A353Y7V9-F1
#
_cell.length_a   1.000
_cell.length_b   1.000
_cell.length_c   1.000
_cell.angle_alpha   90.00
_cell.angle_beta   90.00
_cell.angle_gamma   90.00
#
_symmetry.space_group_name_H-M   'P 1'
#
loop_
_entity.id
_entity.type
_entity.pdbx_description
1 polymer ?
#
loop_
_entity_poly.entity_id
_entity_poly.type
_entity_poly.pdbx_seq_one_letter_code
_entity_poly.pdbx_strand_id
1 'polypeptide(L)'
;IVIGELSQERLLTIMKAIGYTDEASVLVLDRRGKRLASSHPQPLPVNDFGGYPAFHAIAQGKSPPPYVDVLDQRLLVGGEVSSKLGWVIMAAMPAGMANYNYRLTVLLVALGYGASLLISLALAPLWAARLSRPFRVLAYKANRIARGAPADGDEDVGRVAEFRQLAADL
;
A
#
# COMPACT_ATOMS: atom_id res chain seq x y z
N ILE A 1 25.05 37.63 5.93
CA ILE A 1 24.59 36.25 5.64
C ILE A 1 24.65 35.51 6.96
N VAL A 2 23.50 35.16 7.56
CA VAL A 2 23.46 34.43 8.85
C VAL A 2 23.22 32.96 8.51
N ILE A 3 24.27 32.15 8.56
CA ILE A 3 24.18 30.69 8.47
C ILE A 3 23.93 30.19 9.90
N GLY A 4 22.67 29.89 10.20
CA GLY A 4 22.33 29.18 11.42
C GLY A 4 22.62 27.70 11.22
N GLU A 5 23.71 27.19 11.78
CA GLU A 5 23.98 25.75 11.82
C GLU A 5 22.87 25.04 12.62
N LEU A 6 22.04 24.28 11.92
CA LEU A 6 21.12 23.32 12.54
C LEU A 6 21.96 22.12 12.98
N SER A 7 21.86 21.69 14.25
CA SER A 7 22.59 20.48 14.68
C SER A 7 22.05 19.26 13.93
N GLN A 8 22.95 18.41 13.45
CA GLN A 8 22.64 17.19 12.71
C GLN A 8 21.68 16.28 13.48
N GLU A 9 21.80 16.24 14.81
CA GLU A 9 20.91 15.48 15.69
C GLU A 9 19.45 15.97 15.63
N ARG A 10 19.23 17.29 15.53
CA ARG A 10 17.87 17.84 15.37
C ARG A 10 17.30 17.54 14.00
N LEU A 11 18.14 17.63 12.96
CA LEU A 11 17.74 17.24 11.60
C LEU A 11 17.30 15.76 11.59
N LEU A 12 18.07 14.89 12.24
CA LEU A 12 17.75 13.47 12.36
C LEU A 12 16.49 13.19 13.18
N THR A 13 16.23 13.93 14.26
CA THR A 13 14.98 13.80 15.04
C THR A 13 13.77 14.22 14.21
N ILE A 14 13.89 15.32 13.46
CA ILE A 14 12.85 15.77 12.54
C ILE A 14 12.63 14.70 11.47
N MET A 15 13.69 14.22 10.79
CA MET A 15 13.59 13.17 9.78
C MET A 15 13.02 11.85 10.31
N LYS A 16 13.36 11.45 11.54
CA LYS A 16 12.80 10.26 12.20
C LYS A 16 11.31 10.42 12.51
N ALA A 17 10.87 11.62 12.89
CA ALA A 17 9.46 11.88 13.20
C ALA A 17 8.54 11.81 11.97
N ILE A 18 9.04 12.13 10.78
CA ILE A 18 8.27 12.11 9.51
C ILE A 18 8.41 10.79 8.75
N GLY A 19 9.36 9.94 9.12
CA GLY A 19 9.79 8.81 8.30
C GLY A 19 10.66 9.30 7.13
N TYR A 20 11.70 8.51 6.80
CA TYR A 20 12.54 8.75 5.64
C TYR A 20 11.71 8.59 4.36
N THR A 21 11.10 9.67 3.87
CA THR A 21 10.30 9.67 2.65
C THR A 21 10.63 10.92 1.83
N ASP A 22 10.94 10.74 0.55
CA ASP A 22 11.30 11.84 -0.38
C ASP A 22 10.19 12.90 -0.52
N GLU A 23 8.95 12.56 -0.16
CA GLU A 23 7.79 13.44 -0.22
C GLU A 23 7.64 14.36 1.02
N ALA A 24 8.47 14.17 2.05
CA ALA A 24 8.48 15.04 3.21
C ALA A 24 9.24 16.33 2.91
N SER A 25 8.59 17.47 3.15
CA SER A 25 9.17 18.81 3.02
C SER A 25 9.42 19.41 4.40
N VAL A 26 10.66 19.81 4.66
CA VAL A 26 11.03 20.59 5.85
C VAL A 26 11.01 22.07 5.48
N LEU A 27 10.23 22.84 6.20
CA LEU A 27 9.99 24.26 6.02
C LEU A 27 10.54 25.00 7.24
N VAL A 28 11.30 26.07 7.00
CA VAL A 28 11.72 26.99 8.06
C VAL A 28 10.85 28.23 7.94
N LEU A 29 10.15 28.56 9.02
CA LEU A 29 9.20 29.66 9.12
C LEU A 29 9.68 30.68 10.16
N ASP A 30 9.48 31.96 9.88
CA ASP A 30 9.66 33.03 10.86
C ASP A 30 8.56 33.01 11.94
N ARG A 31 8.72 33.80 13.01
CA ARG A 31 7.77 33.97 14.13
C ARG A 31 6.35 34.35 13.69
N ARG A 32 6.22 34.94 12.51
CA ARG A 32 4.93 35.35 11.92
C ARG A 32 4.30 34.26 11.04
N GLY A 33 4.97 33.13 10.82
CA GLY A 33 4.52 32.07 9.92
C GLY A 33 4.98 32.23 8.47
N LYS A 34 5.79 33.24 8.16
CA LYS A 34 6.33 33.46 6.80
C LYS A 34 7.45 32.46 6.50
N ARG A 35 7.40 31.81 5.35
CA ARG A 35 8.44 30.87 4.91
C ARG A 35 9.75 31.56 4.57
N LEU A 36 10.83 31.06 5.17
CA LEU A 36 12.21 31.48 4.94
C LEU A 36 12.96 30.49 4.04
N ALA A 37 12.72 29.18 4.23
CA ALA A 37 13.37 28.13 3.47
C ALA A 37 12.48 26.89 3.32
N SER A 38 12.77 26.08 2.30
CA SER A 38 12.17 24.76 2.07
C SER A 38 13.26 23.80 1.64
N SER A 39 13.21 22.56 2.14
CA SER A 39 14.09 21.47 1.68
C SER A 39 13.62 20.85 0.37
N HIS A 40 12.33 20.95 0.03
CA HIS A 40 11.76 20.27 -1.13
C HIS A 40 11.91 21.11 -2.42
N PRO A 41 12.27 20.50 -3.57
CA PRO A 41 12.53 21.21 -4.83
C PRO A 41 11.30 21.96 -5.37
N GLN A 42 10.11 21.41 -5.12
CA GLN A 42 8.82 22.01 -5.47
C GLN A 42 8.04 22.27 -4.18
N PRO A 43 8.35 23.36 -3.46
CA PRO A 43 7.70 23.64 -2.20
C PRO A 43 6.22 23.97 -2.39
N LEU A 44 5.41 23.76 -1.34
CA LEU A 44 4.00 24.14 -1.35
C LEU A 44 3.84 25.60 -1.83
N PRO A 45 2.82 25.93 -2.64
CA PRO A 45 2.62 27.31 -3.13
C PRO A 45 2.05 28.25 -2.05
N VAL A 46 2.28 27.94 -0.77
CA VAL A 46 1.94 28.76 0.40
C VAL A 46 3.22 29.36 0.96
N ASN A 47 3.25 30.69 1.07
CA ASN A 47 4.36 31.43 1.66
C ASN A 47 4.07 31.92 3.09
N ASP A 48 2.80 31.99 3.47
CA ASP A 48 2.37 32.43 4.79
C ASP A 48 1.55 31.33 5.46
N PHE A 49 2.10 30.79 6.54
CA PHE A 49 1.49 29.76 7.37
C PHE A 49 0.85 30.33 8.64
N GLY A 50 0.90 31.66 8.84
CA GLY A 50 0.42 32.33 10.05
C GLY A 50 -1.09 32.21 10.28
N GLY A 51 -1.87 31.84 9.26
CA GLY A 51 -3.31 31.57 9.38
C GLY A 51 -3.65 30.11 9.71
N TYR A 52 -2.67 29.20 9.74
CA TYR A 52 -2.94 27.77 9.91
C TYR A 52 -2.81 27.33 11.38
N PRO A 53 -3.73 26.49 11.88
CA PRO A 53 -3.72 26.04 13.27
C PRO A 53 -2.48 25.22 13.64
N ALA A 54 -1.89 24.48 12.68
CA ALA A 54 -0.63 23.76 12.91
C ALA A 54 0.52 24.70 13.29
N PHE A 55 0.63 25.86 12.61
CA PHE A 55 1.68 26.83 12.92
C PHE A 55 1.52 27.35 14.34
N HIS A 56 0.31 27.75 14.73
CA HIS A 56 0.05 28.25 16.09
C HIS A 56 0.31 27.21 17.18
N ALA A 57 -0.07 25.96 16.94
CA ALA A 57 0.21 24.87 17.88
C ALA A 57 1.71 24.70 18.08
N ILE A 58 2.49 24.58 16.98
CA ILE A 58 3.94 24.40 17.05
C ILE A 58 4.60 25.63 17.67
N ALA A 59 4.22 26.84 17.28
CA ALA A 59 4.76 28.09 17.81
C ALA A 59 4.55 28.22 19.33
N GLN A 60 3.48 27.61 19.87
CA GLN A 60 3.20 27.54 21.31
C GLN A 60 3.89 26.35 22.01
N GLY A 61 4.72 25.58 21.30
CA GLY A 61 5.35 24.37 21.82
C GLY A 61 4.37 23.21 22.06
N LYS A 62 3.17 23.27 21.45
CA LYS A 62 2.16 22.21 21.53
C LYS A 62 2.27 21.29 20.32
N SER A 63 1.87 20.03 20.48
CA SER A 63 1.75 19.11 19.35
C SER A 63 0.69 19.62 18.37
N PRO A 64 1.03 19.79 17.08
CA PRO A 64 0.04 20.16 16.07
C PRO A 64 -1.00 19.05 15.89
N PRO A 65 -2.18 19.38 15.35
CA PRO A 65 -3.10 18.36 14.83
C PRO A 65 -2.34 17.46 13.85
N PRO A 66 -2.60 16.14 13.86
CA PRO A 66 -1.87 15.21 13.00
C PRO A 66 -2.06 15.56 11.51
N TYR A 67 -3.22 16.10 11.15
CA TYR A 67 -3.54 16.51 9.79
C TYR A 67 -3.97 17.98 9.73
N VAL A 68 -3.54 18.67 8.69
CA VAL A 68 -4.03 20.01 8.33
C VAL A 68 -4.30 20.06 6.84
N ASP A 69 -5.44 20.63 6.48
CA ASP A 69 -5.80 20.87 5.09
C ASP A 69 -5.17 22.20 4.65
N VAL A 70 -4.31 22.16 3.64
CA VAL A 70 -3.61 23.31 3.04
C VAL A 70 -3.85 23.28 1.54
N LEU A 71 -4.51 24.29 0.98
CA LEU A 71 -4.86 24.35 -0.45
C LEU A 71 -5.53 23.06 -0.96
N ASP A 72 -6.56 22.59 -0.24
CA ASP A 72 -7.28 21.32 -0.50
C ASP A 72 -6.43 20.05 -0.46
N GLN A 73 -5.19 20.14 0.01
CA GLN A 73 -4.34 18.98 0.27
C GLN A 73 -4.30 18.69 1.76
N ARG A 74 -4.65 17.46 2.12
CA ARG A 74 -4.47 16.98 3.49
C ARG A 74 -3.00 16.67 3.72
N LEU A 75 -2.38 17.41 4.63
CA LEU A 75 -0.98 17.26 4.98
C LEU A 75 -0.84 16.70 6.38
N LEU A 76 0.07 15.76 6.55
CA LEU A 76 0.61 15.40 7.87
C LEU A 76 1.64 16.45 8.25
N VAL A 77 1.46 17.08 9.43
CA VAL A 77 2.30 18.19 9.86
C VAL A 77 2.91 17.89 11.22
N GLY A 78 4.21 18.15 11.34
CA GLY A 78 4.95 18.08 12.61
C GLY A 78 5.92 19.25 12.69
N GLY A 79 6.44 19.56 13.88
CA GLY A 79 7.44 20.60 13.98
C GLY A 79 7.82 20.97 15.40
N GLU A 80 8.82 21.85 15.49
CA GLU A 80 9.38 22.34 16.75
C GLU A 80 9.84 23.80 16.58
N VAL A 81 9.92 24.54 17.69
CA VAL A 81 10.47 25.90 17.70
C VAL A 81 11.98 25.85 18.02
N SER A 82 12.77 26.55 17.21
CA SER A 82 14.19 26.77 17.48
C SER A 82 14.39 27.77 18.62
N SER A 83 14.94 27.30 19.74
CA SER A 83 15.16 28.13 20.94
C SER A 83 16.16 29.26 20.75
N LYS A 84 17.09 29.16 19.79
CA LYS A 84 18.11 30.20 19.53
C LYS A 84 17.60 31.39 18.71
N LEU A 85 16.66 31.16 17.79
CA LEU A 85 16.22 32.17 16.81
C LEU A 85 14.72 32.52 16.98
N GLY A 86 13.94 31.62 17.60
CA GLY A 86 12.49 31.70 17.65
C GLY A 86 11.82 31.36 16.32
N TRP A 87 12.54 30.72 15.40
CA TRP A 87 11.99 30.23 14.14
C TRP A 87 11.26 28.91 14.35
N VAL A 88 10.21 28.69 13.57
CA VAL A 88 9.44 27.45 13.59
C VAL A 88 9.96 26.54 12.47
N ILE A 89 10.38 25.34 12.83
CA ILE A 89 10.79 24.30 11.88
C ILE A 89 9.62 23.34 11.75
N MET A 90 9.01 23.31 10.57
CA MET A 90 7.81 22.53 10.28
C MET A 90 8.12 21.49 9.21
N ALA A 91 7.83 20.24 9.49
CA ALA A 91 7.76 19.17 8.52
C ALA A 91 6.34 19.03 8.02
N ALA A 92 6.17 18.93 6.70
CA ALA A 92 4.88 18.65 6.06
C ALA A 92 5.05 17.55 5.01
N MET A 93 4.13 16.58 4.97
CA MET A 93 4.08 15.58 3.92
C MET A 93 2.63 15.35 3.44
N PRO A 94 2.40 15.06 2.15
CA PRO A 94 1.07 14.71 1.65
C PRO A 94 0.55 13.46 2.36
N ALA A 95 -0.71 13.50 2.80
CA ALA A 95 -1.38 12.37 3.42
C ALA A 95 -2.24 11.59 2.42
N GLY A 96 -2.40 10.29 2.66
CA GLY A 96 -3.31 9.43 1.89
C GLY A 96 -2.91 9.30 0.42
N MET A 97 -3.89 9.38 -0.49
CA MET A 97 -3.69 9.19 -1.94
C MET A 97 -2.92 10.32 -2.64
N ALA A 98 -2.71 11.44 -1.95
CA ALA A 98 -1.83 12.51 -2.42
C ALA A 98 -0.36 12.10 -2.31
N ASN A 99 -0.04 11.12 -1.47
CA ASN A 99 1.28 10.55 -1.35
C ASN A 99 1.55 9.57 -2.51
N TYR A 100 2.59 9.82 -3.31
CA TYR A 100 2.90 9.02 -4.50
C TYR A 100 3.27 7.58 -4.12
N ASN A 101 4.10 7.41 -3.09
CA ASN A 101 4.50 6.08 -2.63
C ASN A 101 3.29 5.29 -2.12
N TYR A 102 2.43 5.91 -1.32
CA TYR A 102 1.20 5.27 -0.84
C TYR A 102 0.29 4.85 -1.99
N ARG A 103 0.05 5.76 -2.96
CA ARG A 103 -0.77 5.48 -4.14
C ARG A 103 -0.19 4.33 -4.98
N LEU A 104 1.13 4.29 -5.16
CA LEU A 104 1.79 3.24 -5.92
C LEU A 104 1.67 1.88 -5.23
N THR A 105 1.87 1.82 -3.91
CA THR A 105 1.68 0.58 -3.15
C THR A 105 0.25 0.07 -3.25
N VAL A 106 -0.75 0.93 -3.08
CA VAL A 106 -2.17 0.56 -3.21
C VAL A 106 -2.47 0.02 -4.61
N LEU A 107 -1.94 0.67 -5.66
CA LEU A 107 -2.12 0.23 -7.04
C LEU A 107 -1.48 -1.14 -7.28
N LEU A 108 -0.25 -1.34 -6.83
CA LEU A 108 0.46 -2.62 -6.96
C LEU A 108 -0.28 -3.76 -6.24
N VAL A 109 -0.78 -3.51 -5.03
CA VAL A 109 -1.56 -4.49 -4.28
C VAL A 109 -2.87 -4.80 -4.98
N ALA A 110 -3.60 -3.78 -5.43
CA ALA A 110 -4.87 -3.96 -6.15
C ALA A 110 -4.68 -4.72 -7.46
N LEU A 111 -3.63 -4.42 -8.22
CA LEU A 111 -3.32 -5.07 -9.49
C LEU A 111 -2.85 -6.51 -9.27
N GLY A 112 -1.98 -6.75 -8.28
CA GLY A 112 -1.54 -8.09 -7.91
C GLY A 112 -2.69 -8.97 -7.43
N TYR A 113 -3.59 -8.43 -6.61
CA TYR A 113 -4.79 -9.13 -6.16
C TYR A 113 -5.78 -9.38 -7.30
N GLY A 114 -6.01 -8.39 -8.17
CA GLY A 114 -6.85 -8.57 -9.35
C GLY A 114 -6.30 -9.65 -10.29
N ALA A 115 -4.99 -9.64 -10.54
CA ALA A 115 -4.33 -10.64 -11.37
C ALA A 115 -4.43 -12.04 -10.75
N SER A 116 -4.23 -12.19 -9.44
CA SER A 116 -4.35 -13.49 -8.77
C SER A 116 -5.77 -14.04 -8.83
N LEU A 117 -6.79 -13.19 -8.63
CA LEU A 117 -8.19 -13.59 -8.80
C LEU A 117 -8.49 -14.03 -10.23
N LEU A 118 -7.99 -13.30 -11.24
CA LEU A 118 -8.18 -13.66 -12.64
C LEU A 118 -7.51 -14.99 -12.98
N ILE A 119 -6.30 -15.24 -12.46
CA ILE A 119 -5.61 -16.52 -12.63
C ILE A 119 -6.40 -17.64 -11.95
N SER A 120 -6.85 -17.45 -10.71
CA SER A 120 -7.67 -18.44 -10.00
C SER A 120 -8.97 -18.74 -10.75
N LEU A 121 -9.63 -17.72 -11.27
CA LEU A 121 -10.86 -17.87 -12.05
C LEU A 121 -10.62 -18.60 -13.37
N ALA A 122 -9.49 -18.33 -14.04
CA ALA A 122 -9.10 -19.01 -15.27
C ALA A 122 -8.69 -20.47 -15.04
N LEU A 123 -8.09 -20.78 -13.87
CA LEU A 123 -7.76 -22.15 -13.48
C LEU A 123 -9.01 -22.97 -13.13
N ALA A 124 -10.04 -22.36 -12.57
CA ALA A 124 -11.26 -23.04 -12.15
C ALA A 124 -11.91 -23.94 -13.24
N PRO A 125 -12.19 -23.47 -14.47
CA PRO A 125 -12.73 -24.33 -15.53
C PRO A 125 -11.74 -25.38 -16.00
N LEU A 126 -10.43 -25.11 -15.92
CA LEU A 126 -9.38 -26.04 -16.31
C LEU A 126 -9.34 -27.27 -15.37
N TRP A 127 -9.43 -27.02 -14.06
CA TRP A 127 -9.56 -28.07 -13.05
C TRP A 127 -10.90 -28.77 -13.12
N ALA A 128 -11.99 -28.03 -13.34
CA ALA A 128 -13.32 -28.60 -13.52
C ALA A 128 -13.36 -29.55 -14.72
N ALA A 129 -12.78 -29.18 -15.87
CA ALA A 129 -12.71 -30.04 -17.04
C ALA A 129 -11.82 -31.28 -16.81
N ARG A 130 -10.71 -31.12 -16.08
CA ARG A 130 -9.77 -32.21 -15.78
C ARG A 130 -10.34 -33.25 -14.80
N LEU A 131 -11.15 -32.83 -13.83
CA LEU A 131 -11.76 -33.71 -12.83
C LEU A 131 -13.13 -34.25 -13.27
N SER A 132 -13.95 -33.47 -13.97
CA SER A 132 -15.32 -33.89 -14.34
C SER A 132 -15.37 -35.05 -15.34
N ARG A 133 -14.43 -35.13 -16.27
CA ARG A 133 -14.34 -36.24 -17.24
C ARG A 133 -14.10 -37.60 -16.58
N PRO A 134 -13.03 -37.82 -15.80
CA PRO A 134 -12.77 -39.12 -15.17
C PRO A 134 -13.86 -39.53 -14.18
N PHE A 135 -14.41 -38.57 -13.40
CA PHE A 135 -15.52 -38.87 -12.48
C PHE A 135 -16.78 -39.37 -13.20
N ARG A 136 -17.14 -38.79 -14.35
CA ARG A 136 -18.29 -39.27 -15.14
C ARG A 136 -18.06 -40.67 -15.70
N VAL A 137 -16.84 -40.97 -16.15
CA VAL A 137 -16.47 -42.31 -16.66
C VAL A 137 -16.53 -43.35 -15.54
N LEU A 138 -15.99 -43.06 -14.36
CA LEU A 138 -16.05 -43.95 -13.20
C LEU A 138 -17.49 -44.15 -12.69
N ALA A 139 -18.29 -43.09 -12.60
CA ALA A 139 -19.70 -43.19 -12.21
C ALA A 139 -20.50 -44.02 -13.21
N TYR A 140 -20.19 -43.92 -14.51
CA TYR A 140 -20.79 -44.75 -15.55
C TYR A 140 -20.38 -46.22 -15.43
N LYS A 141 -19.08 -46.52 -15.21
CA LYS A 141 -18.55 -47.88 -15.00
C LYS A 141 -19.20 -48.54 -13.78
N ALA A 142 -19.23 -47.86 -12.64
CA ALA A 142 -19.83 -48.36 -11.41
C ALA A 142 -21.33 -48.69 -11.60
N ASN A 143 -22.07 -47.83 -12.30
CA ASN A 143 -23.48 -48.05 -12.59
C ASN A 143 -23.72 -49.17 -13.62
N ARG A 144 -22.75 -49.47 -14.49
CA ARG A 144 -22.83 -50.59 -15.44
C ARG A 144 -22.55 -51.93 -14.74
N ILE A 145 -21.53 -51.98 -13.89
CA ILE A 145 -21.21 -53.15 -13.05
C ILE A 145 -22.36 -53.46 -12.09
N ALA A 146 -22.93 -52.45 -11.43
CA ALA A 146 -24.10 -52.62 -10.55
C ALA A 146 -25.35 -53.17 -11.27
N ARG A 147 -25.44 -52.96 -12.59
CA ARG A 147 -26.50 -53.51 -13.46
C ARG A 147 -26.16 -54.87 -14.06
N GLY A 148 -25.07 -55.50 -13.62
CA GLY A 148 -24.69 -56.87 -13.99
C GLY A 148 -23.96 -57.00 -15.33
N ALA A 149 -23.53 -55.90 -15.95
CA ALA A 149 -22.70 -55.98 -17.14
C ALA A 149 -21.23 -56.25 -16.77
N PRO A 150 -20.51 -57.08 -17.55
CA PRO A 150 -19.11 -57.43 -17.30
C PRO A 150 -18.21 -56.18 -17.34
N ALA A 151 -17.20 -56.16 -16.46
CA ALA A 151 -16.20 -55.10 -16.44
C ALA A 151 -15.28 -55.26 -17.67
N ASP A 152 -15.30 -54.28 -18.57
CA ASP A 152 -14.39 -54.22 -19.71
C ASP A 152 -13.16 -53.37 -19.33
N GLY A 153 -11.96 -53.83 -19.71
CA GLY A 153 -10.68 -53.33 -19.22
C GLY A 153 -10.10 -52.13 -19.98
N ASP A 154 -10.72 -51.72 -21.09
CA ASP A 154 -10.11 -50.81 -22.08
C ASP A 154 -10.79 -49.44 -22.23
N GLU A 155 -11.61 -49.02 -21.25
CA GLU A 155 -12.22 -47.68 -21.29
C GLU A 155 -11.23 -46.62 -20.76
N ASP A 156 -10.88 -45.63 -21.58
CA ASP A 156 -9.94 -44.55 -21.24
C ASP A 156 -10.49 -43.64 -20.12
N VAL A 157 -10.16 -43.98 -18.87
CA VAL A 157 -10.51 -43.21 -17.66
C VAL A 157 -9.66 -41.93 -17.53
N GLY A 158 -8.78 -41.65 -18.49
CA GLY A 158 -7.97 -40.44 -18.56
C GLY A 158 -6.62 -40.55 -17.85
N ARG A 159 -5.83 -39.46 -17.95
CA ARG A 159 -4.38 -39.47 -17.64
C ARG A 159 -3.99 -39.42 -16.17
N VAL A 160 -4.93 -39.33 -15.24
CA VAL A 160 -4.63 -39.26 -13.79
C VAL A 160 -4.31 -40.66 -13.26
N ALA A 161 -3.21 -40.81 -12.53
CA ALA A 161 -2.70 -42.12 -12.11
C ALA A 161 -3.61 -42.78 -11.08
N GLU A 162 -4.15 -41.99 -10.16
CA GLU A 162 -5.03 -42.40 -9.06
C GLU A 162 -6.37 -42.94 -9.60
N PHE A 163 -6.91 -42.32 -10.65
CA PHE A 163 -8.15 -42.79 -11.28
C PHE A 163 -7.93 -44.05 -12.13
N ARG A 164 -6.75 -44.23 -12.73
CA ARG A 164 -6.37 -45.49 -13.40
C ARG A 164 -6.21 -46.63 -12.40
N GLN A 165 -5.62 -46.35 -11.25
CA GLN A 165 -5.48 -47.35 -10.18
C GLN A 165 -6.86 -47.78 -9.64
N LEU A 166 -7.77 -46.83 -9.41
CA LEU A 166 -9.14 -47.15 -9.01
C LEU A 166 -9.93 -47.90 -10.09
N ALA A 167 -9.72 -47.56 -11.37
CA ALA A 167 -10.36 -48.26 -12.48
C ALA A 167 -9.84 -49.69 -12.68
N ALA A 168 -8.58 -49.97 -12.33
CA ALA A 168 -8.00 -51.31 -12.40
C ALA A 168 -8.44 -52.22 -11.23
N ASP A 169 -8.84 -51.62 -10.10
CA ASP A 169 -9.32 -52.32 -8.90
C ASP A 169 -10.84 -52.62 -8.94
N LEU A 170 -11.54 -52.03 -9.93
CA LEU A 170 -12.98 -52.19 -10.24
C LEU A 170 -13.22 -53.19 -11.36
#